data_AF-A0A963WZX1-F1
#
_entry.id   AF-A0A963WZX1-F1
#
_cell.length_a   1.000
_cell.length_b   1.000
_cell.length_c   1.000
_cell.angle_alpha   90.00
_cell.angle_beta   90.00
_cell.angle_gamma   90.00
#
_symmetry.space_group_name_H-M   'P 1'
#
loop_
_entity.id
_entity.type
_entity.pdbx_description
1 polymer ?
#
loop_
_entity_poly.entity_id
_entity_poly.type
_entity_poly.pdbx_seq_one_letter_code
_entity_poly.pdbx_strand_id
1 'polypeptide(L)'
;MSGNKRLKLSPNGAACAALLAGLTALTPAPALSETVFDGSKARVNLAGKLRTLTQQVTSASCRMTAGIDAENAREELRVSLEDFATILSGLENGNLTLGIPSAEGNRRTLKALKGVKDTWAPVRAASTNILANSGSAADLAVIAGANEALKEATIVLSTEITGEYSNPQELLQSDAMSIGIAGRQSMLINQVATAVCGMATDNASLGTPGELTETVEVFQRSLAALREGLPDVGINPPPNDAIKNELAAINTIWEGKQADLVAFASADSISPEGVTATAELAHTLMDDMQNVVTLYMLSTPGQEDVYRVPLAAYAENELKKWLTNPELIQAIKDQNAKHASLSQDDIDGLDLEWRAERKAGGGELITDLLSRPSSEWLRQQSAATAGFVTEVFVMDNRGLNVAQSVETSDYWQGDEGKWQNTFGDGSGNMDISEVEFDDSTQFYQSQASLPIYDPATGQMIGAITFGINVQRLL
;
A
#
# COMPACT_ATOMS: atom_id res chain seq x y z
N MET A 1 7.92 15.54 -19.21
CA MET A 1 6.60 16.19 -19.14
C MET A 1 5.77 15.37 -18.16
N SER A 2 5.86 15.73 -16.87
CA SER A 2 5.14 15.06 -15.79
C SER A 2 3.68 15.51 -15.87
N GLY A 3 2.80 14.59 -16.21
CA GLY A 3 1.35 14.78 -16.17
C GLY A 3 0.87 14.28 -14.82
N ASN A 4 0.54 15.21 -13.91
CA ASN A 4 0.01 14.91 -12.59
C ASN A 4 -1.25 14.05 -12.73
N LYS A 5 -1.18 12.74 -12.41
CA LYS A 5 -2.30 11.80 -12.48
C LYS A 5 -3.20 11.97 -11.25
N ARG A 6 -3.90 13.11 -11.15
CA ARG A 6 -4.95 13.28 -10.13
C ARG A 6 -6.17 12.43 -10.48
N LEU A 7 -6.65 11.65 -9.51
CA LEU A 7 -7.93 10.96 -9.60
C LEU A 7 -9.05 12.02 -9.61
N LYS A 8 -9.62 12.33 -10.78
CA LYS A 8 -10.78 13.22 -10.88
C LYS A 8 -12.05 12.42 -10.67
N LEU A 9 -12.61 12.46 -9.46
CA LEU A 9 -14.00 12.09 -9.22
C LEU A 9 -14.90 13.17 -9.84
N SER A 10 -15.78 12.77 -10.77
CA SER A 10 -16.63 13.68 -11.52
C SER A 10 -17.82 14.17 -10.67
N PRO A 11 -18.08 15.48 -10.56
CA PRO A 11 -19.32 15.99 -9.97
C PRO A 11 -20.45 15.86 -11.00
N ASN A 12 -21.33 14.89 -10.84
CA ASN A 12 -22.50 14.76 -11.72
C ASN A 12 -23.54 15.86 -11.43
N GLY A 13 -23.60 16.84 -12.34
CA GLY A 13 -24.83 17.26 -13.02
C GLY A 13 -25.92 17.94 -12.19
N ALA A 14 -25.84 19.26 -12.05
CA ALA A 14 -26.98 20.10 -11.65
C ALA A 14 -28.02 20.16 -12.78
N ALA A 15 -29.15 19.48 -12.60
CA ALA A 15 -30.35 19.67 -13.41
C ALA A 15 -31.26 20.73 -12.75
N CYS A 16 -31.57 21.77 -13.51
CA CYS A 16 -32.45 22.87 -13.17
C CYS A 16 -33.91 22.39 -13.07
N ALA A 17 -34.61 22.64 -11.95
CA ALA A 17 -36.07 22.55 -11.88
C ALA A 17 -36.67 23.44 -10.76
N ALA A 18 -37.40 24.46 -11.21
CA ALA A 18 -38.60 25.10 -10.65
C ALA A 18 -38.74 25.36 -9.13
N LEU A 19 -38.85 26.67 -8.79
CA LEU A 19 -39.41 27.17 -7.55
C LEU A 19 -40.84 26.64 -7.31
N LEU A 20 -41.06 25.98 -6.17
CA LEU A 20 -42.36 25.89 -5.50
C LEU A 20 -42.12 25.94 -3.99
N ALA A 21 -42.55 27.05 -3.38
CA ALA A 21 -42.51 27.27 -1.94
C ALA A 21 -43.52 26.35 -1.24
N GLY A 22 -43.02 25.36 -0.51
CA GLY A 22 -43.80 24.53 0.40
C GLY A 22 -43.01 24.32 1.69
N LEU A 23 -43.51 24.88 2.81
CA LEU A 23 -43.00 24.55 4.14
C LEU A 23 -43.15 23.04 4.37
N THR A 24 -42.04 22.33 4.33
CA THR A 24 -41.94 20.95 4.79
C THR A 24 -41.01 20.93 5.99
N ALA A 25 -41.49 20.35 7.08
CA ALA A 25 -40.71 20.17 8.30
C ALA A 25 -39.43 19.40 7.96
N LEU A 26 -38.28 19.98 8.29
CA LEU A 26 -36.99 19.30 8.27
C LEU A 26 -37.06 18.12 9.24
N THR A 27 -37.35 16.94 8.72
CA THR A 27 -36.95 15.70 9.39
C THR A 27 -35.43 15.70 9.44
N PRO A 28 -34.80 15.47 10.60
CA PRO A 28 -33.36 15.29 10.64
C PRO A 28 -33.01 14.16 9.67
N ALA A 29 -32.00 14.39 8.82
CA ALA A 29 -31.44 13.35 7.99
C ALA A 29 -31.12 12.14 8.90
N PRO A 30 -31.42 10.90 8.45
CA PRO A 30 -30.98 9.73 9.20
C PRO A 30 -29.47 9.88 9.41
N ALA A 31 -29.03 9.82 10.66
CA ALA A 31 -27.61 9.72 10.98
C ALA A 31 -27.06 8.59 10.11
N LEU A 32 -26.07 8.89 9.27
CA LEU A 32 -25.27 7.86 8.63
C LEU A 32 -24.84 6.93 9.76
N SER A 33 -25.26 5.67 9.70
CA SER A 33 -24.75 4.61 10.56
C SER A 33 -23.24 4.80 10.61
N GLU A 34 -22.66 5.00 11.80
CA GLU A 34 -21.23 4.79 12.00
C GLU A 34 -20.98 3.35 11.53
N THR A 35 -20.54 3.20 10.28
CA THR A 35 -19.98 1.95 9.81
C THR A 35 -18.78 1.74 10.72
N VAL A 36 -18.92 0.81 11.67
CA VAL A 36 -17.83 0.44 12.57
C VAL A 36 -16.73 -0.06 11.64
N PHE A 37 -15.68 0.75 11.49
CA PHE A 37 -14.51 0.36 10.75
C PHE A 37 -13.95 -0.90 11.41
N ASP A 38 -14.12 -2.03 10.75
CA ASP A 38 -13.73 -3.37 11.23
C ASP A 38 -12.54 -3.94 10.45
N GLY A 39 -12.02 -3.15 9.50
CA GLY A 39 -10.93 -3.50 8.61
C GLY A 39 -11.33 -4.46 7.49
N SER A 40 -12.61 -4.57 7.13
CA SER A 40 -13.10 -5.55 6.14
C SER A 40 -12.31 -5.58 4.83
N LYS A 41 -12.07 -4.42 4.20
CA LYS A 41 -11.29 -4.32 2.95
C LYS A 41 -9.85 -4.80 3.14
N ALA A 42 -9.18 -4.28 4.17
CA ALA A 42 -7.80 -4.67 4.51
C ALA A 42 -7.67 -6.16 4.80
N ARG A 43 -8.58 -6.74 5.58
CA ARG A 43 -8.57 -8.18 5.89
C ARG A 43 -8.69 -9.01 4.62
N VAL A 44 -9.61 -8.67 3.72
CA VAL A 44 -9.81 -9.38 2.45
C VAL A 44 -8.58 -9.25 1.55
N ASN A 45 -8.05 -8.04 1.39
CA ASN A 45 -6.87 -7.78 0.57
C ASN A 45 -5.63 -8.53 1.10
N LEU A 46 -5.33 -8.39 2.39
CA LEU A 46 -4.16 -8.98 3.03
C LEU A 46 -4.22 -10.51 3.08
N ALA A 47 -5.41 -11.09 3.26
CA ALA A 47 -5.60 -12.54 3.12
C ALA A 47 -5.30 -13.03 1.71
N GLY A 48 -5.62 -12.23 0.69
CA GLY A 48 -5.19 -12.46 -0.70
C GLY A 48 -3.67 -12.38 -0.86
N LYS A 49 -3.03 -11.36 -0.29
CA LYS A 49 -1.57 -11.13 -0.35
C LYS A 49 -0.75 -12.30 0.20
N LEU A 50 -1.23 -12.98 1.24
CA LEU A 50 -0.58 -14.18 1.78
C LEU A 50 -0.30 -15.22 0.69
N ARG A 51 -1.24 -15.43 -0.26
CA ARG A 51 -1.06 -16.38 -1.36
C ARG A 51 0.12 -16.01 -2.25
N THR A 52 0.25 -14.74 -2.62
CA THR A 52 1.37 -14.23 -3.43
C THR A 52 2.71 -14.42 -2.71
N LEU A 53 2.76 -14.07 -1.43
CA LEU A 53 3.96 -14.20 -0.60
C LEU A 53 4.47 -15.66 -0.50
N THR A 54 3.57 -16.66 -0.51
CA THR A 54 4.00 -18.07 -0.54
C THR A 54 4.84 -18.41 -1.79
N GLN A 55 4.46 -17.84 -2.93
CA GLN A 55 5.12 -18.10 -4.21
C GLN A 55 6.43 -17.32 -4.30
N GLN A 56 6.48 -16.07 -3.81
CA GLN A 56 7.72 -15.30 -3.69
C GLN A 56 8.76 -16.00 -2.82
N VAL A 57 8.35 -16.49 -1.65
CA VAL A 57 9.24 -17.25 -0.75
C VAL A 57 9.80 -18.48 -1.45
N THR A 58 8.97 -19.18 -2.22
CA THR A 58 9.37 -20.39 -2.96
C THR A 58 10.35 -20.05 -4.09
N SER A 59 10.02 -19.06 -4.92
CA SER A 59 10.87 -18.57 -6.02
C SER A 59 12.22 -18.05 -5.52
N ALA A 60 12.22 -17.17 -4.51
CA ALA A 60 13.42 -16.61 -3.92
C ALA A 60 14.31 -17.68 -3.28
N SER A 61 13.72 -18.65 -2.57
CA SER A 61 14.46 -19.79 -2.00
C SER A 61 15.11 -20.67 -3.06
N CYS A 62 14.41 -20.90 -4.19
CA CYS A 62 14.96 -21.62 -5.35
C CYS A 62 16.16 -20.87 -5.94
N ARG A 63 16.01 -19.58 -6.25
CA ARG A 63 17.06 -18.72 -6.79
C ARG A 63 18.30 -18.65 -5.88
N MET A 64 18.09 -18.44 -4.57
CA MET A 64 19.17 -18.45 -3.59
C MET A 64 19.92 -19.78 -3.56
N THR A 65 19.20 -20.91 -3.55
CA THR A 65 19.82 -22.25 -3.53
C THR A 65 20.59 -22.55 -4.82
N ALA A 66 20.09 -22.06 -5.95
CA ALA A 66 20.73 -22.19 -7.26
C ALA A 66 21.90 -21.21 -7.49
N GLY A 67 22.09 -20.22 -6.61
CA GLY A 67 23.09 -19.16 -6.78
C GLY A 67 22.74 -18.18 -7.92
N ILE A 68 21.47 -18.10 -8.31
CA ILE A 68 20.97 -17.21 -9.37
C ILE A 68 20.41 -15.97 -8.70
N ASP A 69 20.93 -14.79 -9.05
CA ASP A 69 20.41 -13.51 -8.53
C ASP A 69 20.31 -13.48 -6.98
N ALA A 70 21.31 -14.07 -6.32
CA ALA A 70 21.22 -14.45 -4.91
C ALA A 70 21.08 -13.26 -3.95
N GLU A 71 21.58 -12.07 -4.32
CA GLU A 71 21.48 -10.87 -3.49
C GLU A 71 20.04 -10.33 -3.48
N ASN A 72 19.44 -10.12 -4.66
CA ASN A 72 18.05 -9.70 -4.77
C ASN A 72 17.09 -10.77 -4.22
N ALA A 73 17.34 -12.05 -4.52
CA ALA A 73 16.54 -13.15 -3.98
C ALA A 73 16.63 -13.23 -2.44
N ARG A 74 17.77 -12.89 -1.83
CA ARG A 74 17.91 -12.82 -0.37
C ARG A 74 17.03 -11.72 0.22
N GLU A 75 17.04 -10.55 -0.39
CA GLU A 75 16.22 -9.43 0.08
C GLU A 75 14.73 -9.72 -0.09
N GLU A 76 14.33 -10.24 -1.25
CA GLU A 76 12.95 -10.65 -1.51
C GLU A 76 12.47 -11.72 -0.51
N LEU A 77 13.30 -12.73 -0.22
CA LEU A 77 12.98 -13.76 0.77
C LEU A 77 12.82 -13.16 2.17
N ARG A 78 13.74 -12.26 2.57
CA ARG A 78 13.70 -11.59 3.87
C ARG A 78 12.40 -10.79 4.04
N VAL A 79 12.10 -9.92 3.06
CA VAL A 79 10.89 -9.08 3.06
C VAL A 79 9.64 -9.95 3.05
N SER A 80 9.58 -10.98 2.20
CA SER A 80 8.39 -11.83 2.08
C SER A 80 8.08 -12.59 3.37
N LEU A 81 9.11 -13.08 4.09
CA LEU A 81 8.93 -13.73 5.39
C LEU A 81 8.41 -12.76 6.46
N GLU A 82 8.92 -11.53 6.48
CA GLU A 82 8.52 -10.47 7.40
C GLU A 82 7.07 -10.04 7.16
N ASP A 83 6.71 -9.78 5.90
CA ASP A 83 5.35 -9.43 5.48
C ASP A 83 4.36 -10.54 5.83
N PHE A 84 4.69 -11.81 5.53
CA PHE A 84 3.80 -12.94 5.82
C PHE A 84 3.53 -13.07 7.33
N ALA A 85 4.57 -12.91 8.16
CA ALA A 85 4.43 -12.96 9.61
C ALA A 85 3.58 -11.79 10.15
N THR A 86 3.84 -10.58 9.64
CA THR A 86 3.11 -9.36 10.02
C THR A 86 1.63 -9.46 9.67
N ILE A 87 1.31 -9.94 8.46
CA ILE A 87 -0.07 -10.13 8.01
C ILE A 87 -0.79 -11.19 8.83
N LEU A 88 -0.19 -12.36 9.06
CA LEU A 88 -0.83 -13.40 9.88
C LEU A 88 -1.10 -12.93 11.30
N SER A 89 -0.16 -12.19 11.89
CA SER A 89 -0.35 -11.61 13.22
C SER A 89 -1.47 -10.57 13.23
N GLY A 90 -1.52 -9.69 12.22
CA GLY A 90 -2.53 -8.64 12.12
C GLY A 90 -3.93 -9.18 11.85
N LEU A 91 -4.07 -10.18 10.98
CA LEU A 91 -5.35 -10.84 10.72
C LEU A 91 -5.92 -11.50 11.98
N GLU A 92 -5.07 -12.05 12.85
CA GLU A 92 -5.51 -12.71 14.09
C GLU A 92 -5.75 -11.71 15.24
N ASN A 93 -4.81 -10.78 15.47
CA ASN A 93 -4.76 -9.98 16.70
C ASN A 93 -5.18 -8.52 16.49
N GLY A 94 -5.43 -8.11 15.24
CA GLY A 94 -5.53 -6.72 14.87
C GLY A 94 -4.15 -6.10 14.66
N ASN A 95 -4.08 -5.17 13.71
CA ASN A 95 -2.95 -4.30 13.52
C ASN A 95 -3.43 -3.02 12.81
N LEU A 96 -3.40 -1.90 13.52
CA LEU A 96 -3.83 -0.60 12.99
C LEU A 96 -2.98 -0.13 11.81
N THR A 97 -1.68 -0.51 11.74
CA THR A 97 -0.83 -0.20 10.57
C THR A 97 -1.15 -1.06 9.34
N LEU A 98 -2.00 -2.07 9.49
CA LEU A 98 -2.54 -2.86 8.39
C LEU A 98 -4.00 -2.52 8.11
N GLY A 99 -4.54 -1.46 8.73
CA GLY A 99 -5.98 -1.16 8.63
C GLY A 99 -6.88 -2.20 9.30
N ILE A 100 -6.36 -2.97 10.27
CA ILE A 100 -7.13 -4.00 10.99
C ILE A 100 -7.30 -3.55 12.45
N PRO A 101 -8.43 -2.91 12.82
CA PRO A 101 -8.57 -2.23 14.11
C PRO A 101 -8.82 -3.17 15.30
N SER A 102 -9.13 -4.44 15.05
CA SER A 102 -9.55 -5.39 16.09
C SER A 102 -9.01 -6.80 15.85
N ALA A 103 -8.98 -7.61 16.90
CA ALA A 103 -8.66 -9.03 16.79
C ALA A 103 -9.80 -9.82 16.12
N GLU A 104 -9.45 -10.96 15.51
CA GLU A 104 -10.41 -11.88 14.90
C GLU A 104 -11.22 -12.61 15.98
N GLY A 105 -12.55 -12.55 15.87
CA GLY A 105 -13.48 -13.20 16.79
C GLY A 105 -14.12 -14.46 16.21
N ASN A 106 -14.15 -14.62 14.89
CA ASN A 106 -14.82 -15.70 14.21
C ASN A 106 -14.04 -17.02 14.33
N ARG A 107 -14.70 -18.04 14.87
CA ARG A 107 -14.08 -19.36 15.13
C ARG A 107 -13.63 -20.09 13.86
N ARG A 108 -14.31 -19.89 12.73
CA ARG A 108 -13.92 -20.53 11.46
C ARG A 108 -12.70 -19.84 10.88
N THR A 109 -12.68 -18.51 10.89
CA THR A 109 -11.51 -17.73 10.46
C THR A 109 -10.29 -18.04 11.33
N LEU A 110 -10.41 -18.08 12.66
CA LEU A 110 -9.33 -18.48 13.56
C LEU A 110 -8.81 -19.90 13.27
N LYS A 111 -9.70 -20.84 12.93
CA LYS A 111 -9.30 -22.20 12.55
C LYS A 111 -8.52 -22.20 11.22
N ALA A 112 -8.95 -21.42 10.24
CA ALA A 112 -8.25 -21.29 8.96
C ALA A 112 -6.88 -20.60 9.14
N LEU A 113 -6.79 -19.54 9.95
CA LEU A 113 -5.54 -18.89 10.35
C LEU A 113 -4.55 -19.88 10.98
N LYS A 114 -5.04 -20.72 11.90
CA LYS A 114 -4.23 -21.79 12.49
C LYS A 114 -3.74 -22.78 11.42
N GLY A 115 -4.61 -23.17 10.49
CA GLY A 115 -4.24 -24.05 9.37
C GLY A 115 -3.09 -23.49 8.54
N VAL A 116 -3.14 -22.19 8.19
CA VAL A 116 -2.04 -21.53 7.49
C VAL A 116 -0.76 -21.51 8.33
N LYS A 117 -0.86 -21.16 9.63
CA LYS A 117 0.31 -21.14 10.54
C LYS A 117 0.98 -22.50 10.69
N ASP A 118 0.19 -23.56 10.86
CA ASP A 118 0.70 -24.93 11.02
C ASP A 118 1.47 -25.36 9.75
N THR A 119 0.92 -25.09 8.56
CA THR A 119 1.57 -25.41 7.28
C THR A 119 2.78 -24.50 7.00
N TRP A 120 2.73 -23.24 7.43
CA TRP A 120 3.79 -22.25 7.23
C TRP A 120 5.02 -22.49 8.11
N ALA A 121 4.84 -23.03 9.32
CA ALA A 121 5.92 -23.21 10.28
C ALA A 121 7.18 -23.93 9.73
N PRO A 122 7.07 -25.10 9.04
CA PRO A 122 8.22 -25.76 8.44
C PRO A 122 8.84 -24.95 7.29
N VAL A 123 8.01 -24.29 6.46
CA VAL A 123 8.48 -23.44 5.35
C VAL A 123 9.32 -22.28 5.90
N ARG A 124 8.82 -21.57 6.91
CA ARG A 124 9.54 -20.48 7.57
C ARG A 124 10.88 -20.92 8.15
N ALA A 125 10.92 -22.09 8.79
CA ALA A 125 12.16 -22.62 9.36
C ALA A 125 13.20 -22.91 8.26
N ALA A 126 12.79 -23.59 7.19
CA ALA A 126 13.65 -23.89 6.04
C ALA A 126 14.14 -22.61 5.34
N SER A 127 13.25 -21.65 5.08
CA SER A 127 13.61 -20.36 4.48
C SER A 127 14.57 -19.55 5.36
N THR A 128 14.42 -19.62 6.68
CA THR A 128 15.35 -18.96 7.62
C THR A 128 16.75 -19.59 7.56
N ASN A 129 16.84 -20.92 7.42
CA ASN A 129 18.13 -21.59 7.22
C ASN A 129 18.80 -21.13 5.91
N ILE A 130 18.03 -21.05 4.81
CA ILE A 130 18.51 -20.52 3.52
C ILE A 130 19.03 -19.08 3.68
N LEU A 131 18.27 -18.20 4.36
CA LEU A 131 18.71 -16.83 4.67
C LEU A 131 19.95 -16.75 5.55
N ALA A 132 20.21 -17.75 6.40
CA ALA A 132 21.40 -17.79 7.25
C ALA A 132 22.65 -18.32 6.53
N ASN A 133 22.57 -18.63 5.23
CA ASN A 133 23.58 -19.37 4.46
C ASN A 133 23.92 -20.76 5.07
N SER A 134 23.05 -21.29 5.94
CA SER A 134 23.13 -22.66 6.47
C SER A 134 22.15 -23.61 5.78
N GLY A 135 21.36 -23.09 4.84
CA GLY A 135 20.38 -23.85 4.08
C GLY A 135 21.00 -24.78 3.05
N SER A 136 20.25 -25.82 2.72
CA SER A 136 20.65 -26.92 1.85
C SER A 136 19.54 -27.25 0.85
N ALA A 137 19.82 -28.14 -0.10
CA ALA A 137 18.80 -28.70 -0.98
C ALA A 137 17.64 -29.37 -0.21
N ALA A 138 17.88 -29.83 1.04
CA ALA A 138 16.83 -30.39 1.89
C ALA A 138 15.86 -29.30 2.39
N ASP A 139 16.34 -28.09 2.67
CA ASP A 139 15.49 -26.96 3.04
C ASP A 139 14.59 -26.56 1.86
N LEU A 140 15.16 -26.50 0.64
CA LEU A 140 14.37 -26.24 -0.57
C LEU A 140 13.31 -27.34 -0.81
N ALA A 141 13.63 -28.61 -0.54
CA ALA A 141 12.67 -29.70 -0.67
C ALA A 141 11.50 -29.59 0.33
N VAL A 142 11.75 -29.09 1.56
CA VAL A 142 10.69 -28.79 2.54
C VAL A 142 9.77 -27.70 2.02
N ILE A 143 10.34 -26.62 1.45
CA ILE A 143 9.56 -25.50 0.89
C ILE A 143 8.73 -25.98 -0.30
N ALA A 144 9.35 -26.66 -1.26
CA ALA A 144 8.70 -27.18 -2.46
C ALA A 144 7.56 -28.17 -2.10
N GLY A 145 7.81 -29.11 -1.17
CA GLY A 145 6.82 -30.09 -0.75
C GLY A 145 5.62 -29.52 0.01
N ALA A 146 5.75 -28.32 0.59
CA ALA A 146 4.67 -27.63 1.27
C ALA A 146 3.89 -26.65 0.37
N ASN A 147 4.38 -26.38 -0.86
CA ASN A 147 3.86 -25.32 -1.73
C ASN A 147 2.35 -25.45 -2.00
N GLU A 148 1.90 -26.62 -2.46
CA GLU A 148 0.49 -26.87 -2.77
C GLU A 148 -0.40 -26.81 -1.52
N ALA A 149 0.02 -27.44 -0.43
CA ALA A 149 -0.74 -27.45 0.82
C ALA A 149 -0.88 -26.04 1.43
N LEU A 150 0.16 -25.21 1.31
CA LEU A 150 0.16 -23.84 1.80
C LEU A 150 -0.70 -22.93 0.90
N LYS A 151 -0.64 -23.11 -0.42
CA LYS A 151 -1.54 -22.46 -1.38
C LYS A 151 -3.00 -22.78 -1.04
N GLU A 152 -3.35 -24.04 -0.79
CA GLU A 152 -4.71 -24.42 -0.43
C GLU A 152 -5.13 -23.84 0.93
N ALA A 153 -4.25 -23.89 1.94
CA ALA A 153 -4.55 -23.32 3.26
C ALA A 153 -4.83 -21.80 3.18
N THR A 154 -4.05 -21.07 2.36
CA THR A 154 -4.27 -19.63 2.13
C THR A 154 -5.50 -19.36 1.25
N ILE A 155 -5.89 -20.29 0.38
CA ILE A 155 -7.17 -20.24 -0.34
C ILE A 155 -8.33 -20.29 0.66
N VAL A 156 -8.35 -21.33 1.51
CA VAL A 156 -9.37 -21.52 2.54
C VAL A 156 -9.46 -20.31 3.47
N LEU A 157 -8.33 -19.79 3.95
CA LEU A 157 -8.31 -18.60 4.80
C LEU A 157 -8.99 -17.39 4.15
N SER A 158 -8.62 -17.06 2.91
CA SER A 158 -9.25 -15.92 2.25
C SER A 158 -10.72 -16.18 1.93
N THR A 159 -11.16 -17.42 1.69
CA THR A 159 -12.59 -17.73 1.56
C THR A 159 -13.35 -17.47 2.86
N GLU A 160 -12.82 -17.88 4.02
CA GLU A 160 -13.45 -17.61 5.33
C GLU A 160 -13.47 -16.12 5.66
N ILE A 161 -12.35 -15.40 5.43
CA ILE A 161 -12.28 -13.95 5.63
C ILE A 161 -13.25 -13.21 4.71
N THR A 162 -13.28 -13.54 3.41
CA THR A 162 -14.24 -12.95 2.48
C THR A 162 -15.67 -13.27 2.92
N GLY A 163 -15.95 -14.49 3.38
CA GLY A 163 -17.28 -14.84 3.88
C GLY A 163 -17.72 -14.04 5.11
N GLU A 164 -16.81 -13.74 6.02
CA GLU A 164 -17.10 -12.99 7.25
C GLU A 164 -17.17 -11.47 7.03
N TYR A 165 -16.25 -10.93 6.23
CA TYR A 165 -16.02 -9.49 6.09
C TYR A 165 -16.52 -8.90 4.76
N SER A 166 -17.18 -9.68 3.90
CA SER A 166 -17.84 -9.10 2.73
C SER A 166 -19.12 -8.40 3.17
N ASN A 167 -19.08 -7.07 3.26
CA ASN A 167 -20.29 -6.27 3.38
C ASN A 167 -20.85 -5.96 1.97
N PRO A 168 -22.04 -6.49 1.59
CA PRO A 168 -22.64 -6.24 0.26
C PRO A 168 -22.96 -4.76 0.01
N GLN A 169 -23.00 -3.93 1.06
CA GLN A 169 -23.18 -2.48 0.95
C GLN A 169 -21.87 -1.72 0.75
N GLU A 170 -20.71 -2.33 1.04
CA GLU A 170 -19.38 -1.71 0.90
C GLU A 170 -18.58 -2.25 -0.27
N LEU A 171 -19.04 -3.34 -0.90
CA LEU A 171 -18.38 -3.97 -2.02
C LEU A 171 -19.44 -4.50 -3.00
N LEU A 172 -19.59 -3.86 -4.16
CA LEU A 172 -20.45 -4.39 -5.22
C LEU A 172 -19.91 -5.74 -5.70
N GLN A 173 -20.80 -6.67 -6.02
CA GLN A 173 -20.40 -8.04 -6.43
C GLN A 173 -19.49 -8.04 -7.68
N SER A 174 -19.70 -7.11 -8.61
CA SER A 174 -18.82 -6.92 -9.79
C SER A 174 -17.42 -6.43 -9.40
N ASP A 175 -17.33 -5.56 -8.40
CA ASP A 175 -16.07 -4.96 -7.97
C ASP A 175 -15.26 -5.98 -7.15
N ALA A 176 -15.95 -6.77 -6.30
CA ALA A 176 -15.37 -7.92 -5.62
C ALA A 176 -14.75 -8.92 -6.60
N MET A 177 -15.40 -9.14 -7.75
CA MET A 177 -14.91 -10.04 -8.78
C MET A 177 -13.65 -9.48 -9.47
N SER A 178 -13.66 -8.21 -9.87
CA SER A 178 -12.49 -7.56 -10.48
C SER A 178 -11.31 -7.48 -9.51
N ILE A 179 -11.54 -7.09 -8.26
CA ILE A 179 -10.52 -7.10 -7.19
C ILE A 179 -9.96 -8.51 -7.00
N GLY A 180 -10.84 -9.52 -6.94
CA GLY A 180 -10.44 -10.91 -6.81
C GLY A 180 -9.62 -11.42 -7.99
N ILE A 181 -9.93 -11.00 -9.23
CA ILE A 181 -9.15 -11.37 -10.43
C ILE A 181 -7.80 -10.66 -10.41
N ALA A 182 -7.77 -9.36 -10.12
CA ALA A 182 -6.54 -8.57 -10.01
C ALA A 182 -5.61 -9.15 -8.94
N GLY A 183 -6.11 -9.45 -7.74
CA GLY A 183 -5.32 -10.10 -6.69
C GLY A 183 -4.79 -11.49 -7.09
N ARG A 184 -5.52 -12.25 -7.92
CA ARG A 184 -5.03 -13.52 -8.48
C ARG A 184 -3.92 -13.33 -9.52
N GLN A 185 -3.88 -12.21 -10.25
CA GLN A 185 -2.80 -11.96 -11.22
C GLN A 185 -1.43 -11.92 -10.53
N SER A 186 -1.33 -11.29 -9.35
CA SER A 186 -0.08 -11.25 -8.57
C SER A 186 0.39 -12.65 -8.16
N MET A 187 -0.52 -13.55 -7.80
CA MET A 187 -0.18 -14.96 -7.53
C MET A 187 0.31 -15.67 -8.79
N LEU A 188 -0.39 -15.51 -9.92
CA LEU A 188 -0.08 -16.19 -11.18
C LEU A 188 1.31 -15.78 -11.70
N ILE A 189 1.67 -14.50 -11.65
CA ILE A 189 2.99 -14.07 -12.12
C ILE A 189 4.13 -14.61 -11.23
N ASN A 190 3.90 -14.72 -9.92
CA ASN A 190 4.85 -15.34 -9.02
C ASN A 190 4.92 -16.88 -9.18
N GLN A 191 3.83 -17.53 -9.61
CA GLN A 191 3.83 -18.92 -10.03
C GLN A 191 4.67 -19.13 -11.30
N VAL A 192 4.59 -18.20 -12.27
CA VAL A 192 5.48 -18.22 -13.45
C VAL A 192 6.95 -18.17 -13.04
N ALA A 193 7.33 -17.24 -12.14
CA ALA A 193 8.71 -17.15 -11.65
C ALA A 193 9.16 -18.42 -10.91
N THR A 194 8.28 -19.00 -10.09
CA THR A 194 8.54 -20.26 -9.37
C THR A 194 8.75 -21.41 -10.34
N ALA A 195 7.88 -21.56 -11.34
CA ALA A 195 7.97 -22.62 -12.35
C ALA A 195 9.23 -22.49 -13.21
N VAL A 196 9.58 -21.28 -13.64
CA VAL A 196 10.79 -21.02 -14.41
C VAL A 196 12.06 -21.38 -13.61
N CYS A 197 12.12 -21.03 -12.31
CA CYS A 197 13.24 -21.46 -11.47
C CYS A 197 13.26 -22.98 -11.25
N GLY A 198 12.09 -23.60 -11.06
CA GLY A 198 11.95 -25.05 -10.96
C GLY A 198 12.49 -25.78 -12.18
N MET A 199 12.11 -25.34 -13.37
CA MET A 199 12.59 -25.89 -14.64
C MET A 199 14.09 -25.66 -14.84
N ALA A 200 14.62 -24.49 -14.46
CA ALA A 200 16.06 -24.21 -14.55
C ALA A 200 16.91 -25.08 -13.60
N THR A 201 16.30 -25.65 -12.56
CA THR A 201 16.96 -26.44 -11.51
C THR A 201 16.56 -27.91 -11.51
N ASP A 202 15.87 -28.38 -12.55
CA ASP A 202 15.31 -29.74 -12.67
C ASP A 202 14.43 -30.16 -11.47
N ASN A 203 13.75 -29.21 -10.85
CA ASN A 203 12.87 -29.42 -9.72
C ASN A 203 11.38 -29.34 -10.12
N ALA A 204 10.83 -30.48 -10.55
CA ALA A 204 9.44 -30.59 -10.98
C ALA A 204 8.41 -30.29 -9.88
N SER A 205 8.80 -30.23 -8.60
CA SER A 205 7.88 -29.83 -7.51
C SER A 205 7.66 -28.32 -7.44
N LEU A 206 8.53 -27.54 -8.11
CA LEU A 206 8.42 -26.09 -8.21
C LEU A 206 7.73 -25.64 -9.50
N GLY A 207 7.75 -26.49 -10.53
CA GLY A 207 6.91 -26.32 -11.70
C GLY A 207 7.36 -27.16 -12.88
N THR A 208 6.44 -27.33 -13.81
CA THR A 208 6.63 -28.10 -15.04
C THR A 208 6.33 -27.23 -16.28
N PRO A 209 6.82 -27.65 -17.47
CA PRO A 209 6.47 -26.97 -18.73
C PRO A 209 4.97 -26.78 -18.97
N GLY A 210 4.16 -27.78 -18.57
CA GLY A 210 2.70 -27.74 -18.71
C GLY A 210 2.08 -26.69 -17.79
N GLU A 211 2.48 -26.68 -16.51
CA GLU A 211 2.01 -25.69 -15.54
C GLU A 211 2.43 -24.27 -15.91
N LEU A 212 3.65 -24.07 -16.42
CA LEU A 212 4.10 -22.77 -16.93
C LEU A 212 3.18 -22.29 -18.06
N THR A 213 2.94 -23.15 -19.04
CA THR A 213 2.06 -22.85 -20.19
C THR A 213 0.66 -22.46 -19.72
N GLU A 214 0.05 -23.28 -18.85
CA GLU A 214 -1.29 -23.03 -18.32
C GLU A 214 -1.35 -21.71 -17.54
N THR A 215 -0.37 -21.45 -16.68
CA THR A 215 -0.32 -20.25 -15.85
C THR A 215 -0.19 -18.98 -16.70
N VAL A 216 0.68 -18.99 -17.71
CA VAL A 216 0.86 -17.89 -18.68
C VAL A 216 -0.45 -17.60 -19.42
N GLU A 217 -1.15 -18.65 -19.86
CA GLU A 217 -2.44 -18.48 -20.54
C GLU A 217 -3.54 -17.93 -19.62
N VAL A 218 -3.64 -18.45 -18.39
CA VAL A 218 -4.63 -17.99 -17.40
C VAL A 218 -4.37 -16.53 -17.03
N PHE A 219 -3.11 -16.13 -16.84
CA PHE A 219 -2.72 -14.73 -16.63
C PHE A 219 -3.18 -13.87 -17.80
N GLN A 220 -2.79 -14.21 -19.04
CA GLN A 220 -3.15 -13.43 -20.23
C GLN A 220 -4.67 -13.25 -20.38
N ARG A 221 -5.46 -14.33 -20.22
CA ARG A 221 -6.92 -14.27 -20.35
C ARG A 221 -7.56 -13.41 -19.27
N SER A 222 -7.05 -13.52 -18.04
CA SER A 222 -7.56 -12.75 -16.91
C SER A 222 -7.20 -11.27 -17.02
N LEU A 223 -5.99 -10.94 -17.47
CA LEU A 223 -5.57 -9.56 -17.73
C LEU A 223 -6.40 -8.92 -18.86
N ALA A 224 -6.70 -9.67 -19.93
CA ALA A 224 -7.60 -9.20 -20.98
C ALA A 224 -9.00 -8.91 -20.42
N ALA A 225 -9.56 -9.82 -19.59
CA ALA A 225 -10.86 -9.61 -18.97
C ALA A 225 -10.89 -8.38 -18.05
N LEU A 226 -9.82 -8.10 -17.30
CA LEU A 226 -9.71 -6.89 -16.47
C LEU A 226 -9.67 -5.61 -17.32
N ARG A 227 -9.04 -5.65 -18.50
CA ARG A 227 -8.87 -4.49 -19.40
C ARG A 227 -10.12 -4.17 -20.22
N GLU A 228 -10.77 -5.21 -20.73
CA GLU A 228 -11.83 -5.10 -21.74
C GLU A 228 -13.22 -5.36 -21.16
N GLY A 229 -13.29 -5.95 -19.96
CA GLY A 229 -14.50 -6.55 -19.42
C GLY A 229 -14.78 -7.93 -20.03
N LEU A 230 -15.61 -8.71 -19.34
CA LEU A 230 -16.15 -9.98 -19.83
C LEU A 230 -17.59 -10.13 -19.30
N PRO A 231 -18.58 -9.50 -19.96
CA PRO A 231 -19.95 -9.41 -19.46
C PRO A 231 -20.61 -10.77 -19.21
N ASP A 232 -20.26 -11.78 -20.01
CA ASP A 232 -20.81 -13.14 -19.91
C ASP A 232 -20.50 -13.82 -18.56
N VAL A 233 -19.46 -13.37 -17.85
CA VAL A 233 -19.12 -13.85 -16.50
C VAL A 233 -19.22 -12.75 -15.44
N GLY A 234 -19.84 -11.60 -15.77
CA GLY A 234 -20.08 -10.51 -14.82
C GLY A 234 -18.87 -9.60 -14.55
N ILE A 235 -17.86 -9.61 -15.40
CA ILE A 235 -16.70 -8.69 -15.28
C ILE A 235 -16.98 -7.44 -16.11
N ASN A 236 -16.97 -6.28 -15.46
CA ASN A 236 -17.12 -4.99 -16.13
C ASN A 236 -15.76 -4.46 -16.62
N PRO A 237 -15.74 -3.61 -17.66
CA PRO A 237 -14.53 -2.87 -18.01
C PRO A 237 -14.09 -1.94 -16.86
N PRO A 238 -12.83 -1.46 -16.87
CA PRO A 238 -12.31 -0.55 -15.86
C PRO A 238 -13.23 0.65 -15.59
N PRO A 239 -13.52 0.98 -14.31
CA PRO A 239 -14.50 2.00 -13.98
C PRO A 239 -13.99 3.44 -14.18
N ASN A 240 -12.67 3.63 -14.35
CA ASN A 240 -12.07 4.93 -14.65
C ASN A 240 -10.76 4.81 -15.46
N ASP A 241 -10.27 5.95 -15.94
CA ASP A 241 -9.05 6.03 -16.75
C ASP A 241 -7.78 5.67 -15.97
N ALA A 242 -7.75 5.85 -14.63
CA ALA A 242 -6.58 5.49 -13.83
C ALA A 242 -6.35 3.97 -13.88
N ILE A 243 -7.39 3.17 -13.58
CA ILE A 243 -7.34 1.70 -13.66
C ILE A 243 -7.05 1.24 -15.08
N LYS A 244 -7.72 1.85 -16.07
CA LYS A 244 -7.53 1.51 -17.48
C LYS A 244 -6.08 1.71 -17.93
N ASN A 245 -5.47 2.83 -17.56
CA ASN A 245 -4.10 3.15 -17.93
C ASN A 245 -3.09 2.24 -17.23
N GLU A 246 -3.33 1.91 -15.95
CA GLU A 246 -2.47 0.99 -15.19
C GLU A 246 -2.49 -0.42 -15.79
N LEU A 247 -3.68 -0.95 -16.08
CA LEU A 247 -3.82 -2.25 -16.73
C LEU A 247 -3.23 -2.27 -18.16
N ALA A 248 -3.24 -1.13 -18.87
CA ALA A 248 -2.60 -1.01 -20.16
C ALA A 248 -1.06 -1.06 -20.03
N ALA A 249 -0.48 -0.39 -19.04
CA ALA A 249 0.95 -0.43 -18.76
C ALA A 249 1.41 -1.85 -18.41
N ILE A 250 0.69 -2.54 -17.52
CA ILE A 250 0.90 -3.95 -17.15
C ILE A 250 0.90 -4.84 -18.40
N ASN A 251 -0.08 -4.65 -19.28
CA ASN A 251 -0.18 -5.44 -20.50
C ASN A 251 1.00 -5.19 -21.45
N THR A 252 1.47 -3.96 -21.60
CA THR A 252 2.65 -3.66 -22.41
C THR A 252 3.90 -4.36 -21.86
N ILE A 253 4.11 -4.34 -20.54
CA ILE A 253 5.23 -5.05 -19.91
C ILE A 253 5.11 -6.56 -20.15
N TRP A 254 3.92 -7.12 -19.96
CA TRP A 254 3.64 -8.55 -20.14
C TRP A 254 3.84 -9.02 -21.60
N GLU A 255 3.30 -8.30 -22.58
CA GLU A 255 3.46 -8.62 -24.01
C GLU A 255 4.94 -8.65 -24.42
N GLY A 256 5.77 -7.79 -23.81
CA GLY A 256 7.21 -7.76 -24.04
C GLY A 256 7.96 -9.01 -23.58
N LYS A 257 7.37 -9.84 -22.71
CA LYS A 257 7.99 -11.05 -22.15
C LYS A 257 7.28 -12.36 -22.49
N GLN A 258 6.07 -12.29 -23.03
CA GLN A 258 5.25 -13.47 -23.30
C GLN A 258 5.96 -14.49 -24.22
N ALA A 259 6.65 -14.03 -25.27
CA ALA A 259 7.35 -14.91 -26.20
C ALA A 259 8.49 -15.70 -25.52
N ASP A 260 9.22 -15.07 -24.61
CA ASP A 260 10.30 -15.71 -23.84
C ASP A 260 9.73 -16.81 -22.92
N LEU A 261 8.63 -16.50 -22.22
CA LEU A 261 7.97 -17.45 -21.31
C LEU A 261 7.42 -18.67 -22.03
N VAL A 262 6.85 -18.48 -23.22
CA VAL A 262 6.38 -19.59 -24.08
C VAL A 262 7.58 -20.42 -24.58
N ALA A 263 8.68 -19.77 -24.96
CA ALA A 263 9.88 -20.48 -25.40
C ALA A 263 10.46 -21.38 -24.29
N PHE A 264 10.48 -20.90 -23.04
CA PHE A 264 10.96 -21.67 -21.89
C PHE A 264 10.23 -22.99 -21.69
N ALA A 265 8.91 -23.05 -21.93
CA ALA A 265 8.14 -24.30 -21.83
C ALA A 265 8.60 -25.39 -22.82
N SER A 266 9.32 -25.03 -23.88
CA SER A 266 9.85 -25.97 -24.87
C SER A 266 11.38 -26.09 -24.84
N ALA A 267 12.05 -25.36 -23.96
CA ALA A 267 13.49 -25.31 -23.89
C ALA A 267 14.06 -26.54 -23.16
N ASP A 268 15.19 -27.06 -23.65
CA ASP A 268 15.94 -28.12 -22.96
C ASP A 268 16.52 -27.62 -21.62
N SER A 269 16.84 -26.33 -21.54
CA SER A 269 17.28 -25.67 -20.31
C SER A 269 16.97 -24.17 -20.35
N ILE A 270 16.83 -23.57 -19.17
CA ILE A 270 16.62 -22.12 -19.00
C ILE A 270 17.89 -21.52 -18.40
N SER A 271 18.36 -20.41 -18.94
CA SER A 271 19.58 -19.75 -18.45
C SER A 271 19.32 -18.99 -17.13
N PRO A 272 20.35 -18.75 -16.30
CA PRO A 272 20.25 -17.90 -15.12
C PRO A 272 19.64 -16.53 -15.42
N GLU A 273 20.00 -15.92 -16.55
CA GLU A 273 19.45 -14.63 -16.98
C GLU A 273 17.95 -14.70 -17.26
N GLY A 274 17.47 -15.82 -17.82
CA GLY A 274 16.04 -16.07 -18.03
C GLY A 274 15.27 -16.17 -16.71
N VAL A 275 15.87 -16.82 -15.70
CA VAL A 275 15.30 -16.92 -14.35
C VAL A 275 15.26 -15.53 -13.69
N THR A 276 16.36 -14.76 -13.74
CA THR A 276 16.42 -13.40 -13.21
C THR A 276 15.39 -12.49 -13.88
N ALA A 277 15.34 -12.47 -15.21
CA ALA A 277 14.40 -11.63 -15.95
C ALA A 277 12.93 -11.98 -15.66
N THR A 278 12.63 -13.25 -15.38
CA THR A 278 11.28 -13.68 -15.00
C THR A 278 10.94 -13.25 -13.56
N ALA A 279 11.91 -13.30 -12.64
CA ALA A 279 11.72 -12.82 -11.28
C ALA A 279 11.51 -11.29 -11.23
N GLU A 280 12.30 -10.53 -11.99
CA GLU A 280 12.12 -9.07 -12.14
C GLU A 280 10.75 -8.73 -12.72
N LEU A 281 10.31 -9.47 -13.75
CA LEU A 281 8.96 -9.32 -14.32
C LEU A 281 7.89 -9.58 -13.25
N ALA A 282 8.04 -10.63 -12.44
CA ALA A 282 7.07 -10.97 -11.41
C ALA A 282 7.00 -9.92 -10.31
N HIS A 283 8.13 -9.36 -9.89
CA HIS A 283 8.18 -8.26 -8.95
C HIS A 283 7.45 -7.02 -9.48
N THR A 284 7.83 -6.53 -10.67
CA THR A 284 7.23 -5.34 -11.27
C THR A 284 5.72 -5.49 -11.47
N LEU A 285 5.28 -6.59 -12.10
CA LEU A 285 3.85 -6.79 -12.36
C LEU A 285 3.04 -7.03 -11.08
N MET A 286 3.65 -7.55 -10.02
CA MET A 286 2.99 -7.68 -8.73
C MET A 286 2.70 -6.30 -8.13
N ASP A 287 3.67 -5.38 -8.13
CA ASP A 287 3.52 -4.03 -7.58
C ASP A 287 2.46 -3.24 -8.36
N ASP A 288 2.55 -3.25 -9.70
CA ASP A 288 1.57 -2.60 -10.57
C ASP A 288 0.16 -3.20 -10.37
N MET A 289 0.06 -4.52 -10.16
CA MET A 289 -1.23 -5.14 -9.89
C MET A 289 -1.79 -4.80 -8.50
N GLN A 290 -0.93 -4.61 -7.50
CA GLN A 290 -1.36 -4.12 -6.19
C GLN A 290 -1.89 -2.68 -6.28
N ASN A 291 -1.29 -1.86 -7.15
CA ASN A 291 -1.82 -0.54 -7.52
C ASN A 291 -3.21 -0.65 -8.14
N VAL A 292 -3.42 -1.57 -9.09
CA VAL A 292 -4.74 -1.83 -9.69
C VAL A 292 -5.76 -2.26 -8.63
N VAL A 293 -5.41 -3.20 -7.75
CA VAL A 293 -6.28 -3.67 -6.66
C VAL A 293 -6.69 -2.50 -5.76
N THR A 294 -5.74 -1.64 -5.38
CA THR A 294 -5.99 -0.46 -4.55
C THR A 294 -6.92 0.52 -5.25
N LEU A 295 -6.68 0.81 -6.53
CA LEU A 295 -7.54 1.68 -7.33
C LEU A 295 -8.98 1.15 -7.43
N TYR A 296 -9.17 -0.16 -7.63
CA TYR A 296 -10.51 -0.75 -7.62
C TYR A 296 -11.19 -0.57 -6.26
N MET A 297 -10.46 -0.77 -5.16
CA MET A 297 -11.01 -0.54 -3.82
C MET A 297 -11.42 0.92 -3.59
N LEU A 298 -10.63 1.88 -4.09
CA LEU A 298 -10.92 3.32 -4.04
C LEU A 298 -12.07 3.75 -4.96
N SER A 299 -12.31 3.01 -6.04
CA SER A 299 -13.31 3.36 -7.07
C SER A 299 -14.70 2.76 -6.80
N THR A 300 -14.96 2.27 -5.58
CA THR A 300 -16.23 1.62 -5.24
C THR A 300 -17.37 2.66 -5.31
N PRO A 301 -18.41 2.45 -6.15
CA PRO A 301 -19.50 3.41 -6.30
C PRO A 301 -20.23 3.70 -4.98
N GLY A 302 -20.49 4.98 -4.69
CA GLY A 302 -21.14 5.42 -3.45
C GLY A 302 -20.22 5.46 -2.23
N GLN A 303 -18.91 5.29 -2.46
CA GLN A 303 -17.89 5.10 -1.45
C GLN A 303 -16.60 5.87 -1.82
N GLU A 304 -16.77 7.12 -2.25
CA GLU A 304 -15.70 7.99 -2.78
C GLU A 304 -14.58 8.31 -1.76
N ASP A 305 -14.80 8.02 -0.47
CA ASP A 305 -13.93 8.37 0.65
C ASP A 305 -13.56 7.16 1.55
N VAL A 306 -13.53 5.96 0.99
CA VAL A 306 -13.32 4.71 1.75
C VAL A 306 -12.04 4.64 2.55
N TYR A 307 -11.02 5.38 2.14
CA TYR A 307 -9.75 5.47 2.85
C TYR A 307 -9.84 6.45 4.03
N ARG A 308 -10.73 7.45 3.98
CA ARG A 308 -10.80 8.53 4.99
C ARG A 308 -11.18 8.02 6.37
N VAL A 309 -12.16 7.11 6.46
CA VAL A 309 -12.59 6.52 7.74
C VAL A 309 -11.47 5.71 8.42
N PRO A 310 -10.85 4.71 7.76
CA PRO A 310 -9.68 4.01 8.29
C PRO A 310 -8.54 4.95 8.68
N LEU A 311 -8.25 5.93 7.83
CA LEU A 311 -7.16 6.87 8.04
C LEU A 311 -7.44 7.78 9.24
N ALA A 312 -8.67 8.27 9.36
CA ALA A 312 -9.12 9.02 10.52
C ALA A 312 -8.95 8.19 11.80
N ALA A 313 -9.46 6.96 11.81
CA ALA A 313 -9.33 6.08 12.97
C ALA A 313 -7.85 5.82 13.33
N TYR A 314 -6.99 5.56 12.35
CA TYR A 314 -5.55 5.39 12.58
C TYR A 314 -4.91 6.67 13.11
N ALA A 315 -5.24 7.82 12.54
CA ALA A 315 -4.71 9.10 12.97
C ALA A 315 -5.09 9.41 14.43
N GLU A 316 -6.34 9.14 14.79
CA GLU A 316 -6.84 9.36 16.15
C GLU A 316 -6.24 8.43 17.19
N ASN A 317 -6.04 7.15 16.85
CA ASN A 317 -5.60 6.13 17.79
C ASN A 317 -4.07 6.00 17.85
N GLU A 318 -3.35 6.28 16.77
CA GLU A 318 -1.91 6.08 16.66
C GLU A 318 -1.14 7.39 16.45
N LEU A 319 -1.46 8.15 15.40
CA LEU A 319 -0.68 9.34 15.03
C LEU A 319 -0.79 10.46 16.07
N LYS A 320 -1.96 10.65 16.70
CA LYS A 320 -2.14 11.64 17.80
C LYS A 320 -1.14 11.45 18.94
N LYS A 321 -0.63 10.23 19.19
CA LYS A 321 0.38 9.98 20.23
C LYS A 321 1.67 10.75 19.97
N TRP A 322 2.01 11.01 18.70
CA TRP A 322 3.25 11.67 18.28
C TRP A 322 3.24 13.16 18.62
N LEU A 323 2.06 13.77 18.63
CA LEU A 323 1.86 15.21 18.85
C LEU A 323 2.18 15.65 20.29
N THR A 324 2.30 14.71 21.21
CA THR A 324 2.62 14.98 22.63
C THR A 324 4.11 14.97 22.94
N ASN A 325 4.98 14.78 21.93
CA ASN A 325 6.42 14.78 22.12
C ASN A 325 6.92 16.17 22.61
N PRO A 326 7.52 16.27 23.81
CA PRO A 326 7.95 17.55 24.38
C PRO A 326 9.05 18.26 23.56
N GLU A 327 9.96 17.52 22.93
CA GLU A 327 11.03 18.11 22.11
C GLU A 327 10.46 18.71 20.83
N LEU A 328 9.50 18.03 20.20
CA LEU A 328 8.79 18.55 19.03
C LEU A 328 8.00 19.83 19.38
N ILE A 329 7.24 19.80 20.48
CA ILE A 329 6.49 20.96 20.97
C ILE A 329 7.44 22.14 21.24
N GLN A 330 8.60 21.88 21.86
CA GLN A 330 9.58 22.93 22.13
C GLN A 330 10.17 23.50 20.83
N ALA A 331 10.49 22.67 19.85
CA ALA A 331 11.00 23.11 18.55
C ALA A 331 10.01 24.04 17.83
N ILE A 332 8.71 23.71 17.86
CA ILE A 332 7.66 24.56 17.28
C ILE A 332 7.59 25.90 18.00
N LYS A 333 7.65 25.91 19.34
CA LYS A 333 7.60 27.14 20.14
C LYS A 333 8.79 28.05 19.87
N ASP A 334 9.99 27.47 19.79
CA ASP A 334 11.21 28.21 19.49
C ASP A 334 11.17 28.81 18.09
N GLN A 335 10.67 28.05 17.10
CA GLN A 335 10.51 28.55 15.74
C GLN A 335 9.42 29.64 15.64
N ASN A 336 8.27 29.45 16.30
CA ASN A 336 7.22 30.47 16.38
C ASN A 336 7.74 31.80 16.97
N ALA A 337 8.59 31.73 17.99
CA ALA A 337 9.21 32.91 18.59
C ALA A 337 10.20 33.59 17.62
N LYS A 338 11.02 32.79 16.91
CA LYS A 338 11.96 33.27 15.90
C LYS A 338 11.24 33.92 14.71
N HIS A 339 10.09 33.37 14.31
CA HIS A 339 9.34 33.79 13.13
C HIS A 339 8.27 34.86 13.43
N ALA A 340 8.19 35.35 14.68
CA ALA A 340 7.17 36.31 15.09
C ALA A 340 7.15 37.59 14.23
N SER A 341 8.34 38.05 13.79
CA SER A 341 8.51 39.28 13.01
C SER A 341 8.65 39.07 11.50
N LEU A 342 8.55 37.84 10.98
CA LEU A 342 8.65 37.61 9.54
C LEU A 342 7.46 38.23 8.81
N SER A 343 7.78 38.95 7.73
CA SER A 343 6.80 39.38 6.72
C SER A 343 6.52 38.26 5.72
N GLN A 344 5.50 38.43 4.88
CA GLN A 344 5.25 37.49 3.79
C GLN A 344 6.42 37.43 2.81
N ASP A 345 7.04 38.57 2.49
CA ASP A 345 8.20 38.62 1.59
C ASP A 345 9.39 37.82 2.16
N ASP A 346 9.56 37.81 3.49
CA ASP A 346 10.60 37.00 4.14
C ASP A 346 10.29 35.50 4.05
N ILE A 347 9.02 35.12 4.23
CA ILE A 347 8.54 33.73 4.09
C ILE A 347 8.75 33.24 2.65
N ASP A 348 8.33 34.02 1.67
CA ASP A 348 8.51 33.72 0.24
C ASP A 348 9.99 33.62 -0.12
N GLY A 349 10.84 34.46 0.49
CA GLY A 349 12.29 34.39 0.35
C GLY A 349 12.88 33.07 0.83
N LEU A 350 12.49 32.60 2.02
CA LEU A 350 12.92 31.32 2.58
C LEU A 350 12.45 30.14 1.71
N ASP A 351 11.23 30.21 1.17
CA ASP A 351 10.71 29.17 0.28
C ASP A 351 11.46 29.10 -1.05
N LEU A 352 11.80 30.25 -1.65
CA LEU A 352 12.62 30.32 -2.85
C LEU A 352 14.05 29.78 -2.61
N GLU A 353 14.63 30.06 -1.44
CA GLU A 353 15.92 29.51 -1.04
C GLU A 353 15.86 27.98 -0.96
N TRP A 354 14.88 27.42 -0.25
CA TRP A 354 14.68 25.97 -0.17
C TRP A 354 14.57 25.31 -1.54
N ARG A 355 13.73 25.84 -2.42
CA ARG A 355 13.53 25.32 -3.78
C ARG A 355 14.83 25.39 -4.60
N ALA A 356 15.64 26.43 -4.40
CA ALA A 356 16.94 26.55 -5.06
C ALA A 356 17.94 25.51 -4.53
N GLU A 357 18.00 25.29 -3.21
CA GLU A 357 18.83 24.26 -2.60
C GLU A 357 18.44 22.85 -3.05
N ARG A 358 17.15 22.51 -3.04
CA ARG A 358 16.64 21.22 -3.54
C ARG A 358 17.09 20.96 -4.98
N LYS A 359 16.94 21.97 -5.85
CA LYS A 359 17.39 21.87 -7.24
C LYS A 359 18.90 21.66 -7.38
N ALA A 360 19.69 22.16 -6.43
CA ALA A 360 21.13 21.97 -6.36
C ALA A 360 21.56 20.63 -5.74
N GLY A 361 20.62 19.84 -5.20
CA GLY A 361 20.88 18.57 -4.50
C GLY A 361 21.17 18.74 -3.01
N GLY A 362 20.78 19.87 -2.42
CA GLY A 362 20.95 20.20 -1.01
C GLY A 362 21.50 21.60 -0.78
N GLY A 363 21.49 22.04 0.48
CA GLY A 363 22.03 23.33 0.90
C GLY A 363 21.96 23.52 2.43
N GLU A 364 22.28 24.72 2.90
CA GLU A 364 22.40 25.01 4.34
C GLU A 364 21.03 24.92 5.03
N LEU A 365 19.97 25.47 4.43
CA LEU A 365 18.63 25.46 5.00
C LEU A 365 18.06 24.04 5.08
N ILE A 366 18.19 23.25 4.01
CA ILE A 366 17.78 21.84 3.97
C ILE A 366 18.58 21.02 4.99
N THR A 367 19.90 21.19 5.03
CA THR A 367 20.78 20.44 5.94
C THR A 367 20.50 20.79 7.40
N ASP A 368 20.34 22.07 7.72
CA ASP A 368 19.96 22.54 9.06
C ASP A 368 18.67 21.85 9.50
N LEU A 369 17.59 21.96 8.70
CA LEU A 369 16.29 21.41 9.06
C LEU A 369 16.32 19.89 9.20
N LEU A 370 16.90 19.17 8.24
CA LEU A 370 16.90 17.71 8.26
C LEU A 370 17.80 17.13 9.35
N SER A 371 18.81 17.88 9.81
CA SER A 371 19.71 17.44 10.90
C SER A 371 19.18 17.74 12.31
N ARG A 372 18.05 18.47 12.45
CA ARG A 372 17.45 18.76 13.76
C ARG A 372 17.05 17.48 14.50
N PRO A 373 17.15 17.44 15.84
CA PRO A 373 16.67 16.32 16.64
C PRO A 373 15.21 15.95 16.38
N SER A 374 14.34 16.93 16.17
CA SER A 374 12.93 16.71 15.82
C SER A 374 12.76 16.00 14.47
N SER A 375 13.53 16.38 13.45
CA SER A 375 13.54 15.73 12.13
C SER A 375 14.07 14.29 12.21
N GLU A 376 15.12 14.05 12.99
CA GLU A 376 15.65 12.71 13.24
C GLU A 376 14.63 11.83 13.98
N TRP A 377 13.96 12.38 14.98
CA TRP A 377 12.89 11.66 15.69
C TRP A 377 11.74 11.29 14.73
N LEU A 378 11.31 12.19 13.85
CA LEU A 378 10.27 11.89 12.85
C LEU A 378 10.69 10.77 11.89
N ARG A 379 11.96 10.75 11.44
CA ARG A 379 12.50 9.63 10.62
C ARG A 379 12.41 8.31 11.34
N GLN A 380 12.81 8.27 12.61
CA GLN A 380 12.78 7.04 13.41
C GLN A 380 11.36 6.54 13.62
N GLN A 381 10.41 7.44 13.91
CA GLN A 381 8.99 7.07 14.05
C GLN A 381 8.42 6.56 12.73
N SER A 382 8.68 7.26 11.62
CA SER A 382 8.24 6.84 10.28
C SER A 382 8.80 5.46 9.91
N ALA A 383 10.10 5.24 10.11
CA ALA A 383 10.75 3.94 9.85
C ALA A 383 10.17 2.81 10.71
N ALA A 384 9.80 3.09 11.97
CA ALA A 384 9.17 2.11 12.85
C ALA A 384 7.76 1.67 12.39
N THR A 385 7.14 2.42 11.47
CA THR A 385 5.86 2.04 10.85
C THR A 385 6.02 1.09 9.65
N ALA A 386 7.25 0.68 9.34
CA ALA A 386 7.57 -0.22 8.23
C ALA A 386 6.99 0.25 6.87
N GLY A 387 7.09 1.56 6.61
CA GLY A 387 6.63 2.16 5.35
C GLY A 387 5.12 2.40 5.26
N PHE A 388 4.38 2.33 6.38
CA PHE A 388 2.99 2.77 6.45
C PHE A 388 2.89 4.30 6.39
N VAL A 389 3.65 4.96 7.26
CA VAL A 389 3.91 6.39 7.17
C VAL A 389 5.10 6.56 6.22
N THR A 390 4.88 7.23 5.10
CA THR A 390 5.90 7.44 4.06
C THR A 390 6.66 8.74 4.28
N GLU A 391 5.96 9.75 4.77
CA GLU A 391 6.51 11.06 5.09
C GLU A 391 5.78 11.69 6.27
N VAL A 392 6.49 12.56 6.97
CA VAL A 392 5.98 13.36 8.08
C VAL A 392 6.71 14.68 8.09
N PHE A 393 5.96 15.77 8.22
CA PHE A 393 6.50 17.10 8.39
C PHE A 393 5.61 17.94 9.30
N VAL A 394 6.25 18.85 10.03
CA VAL A 394 5.63 19.68 11.05
C VAL A 394 5.77 21.12 10.62
N MET A 395 4.69 21.87 10.69
CA MET A 395 4.59 23.26 10.28
C MET A 395 4.32 24.15 11.49
N ASP A 396 4.92 25.33 11.51
CA ASP A 396 4.73 26.33 12.54
C ASP A 396 3.47 27.18 12.33
N ASN A 397 3.28 28.24 13.14
CA ASN A 397 2.13 29.12 13.07
C ASN A 397 2.10 30.07 11.85
N ARG A 398 3.10 30.00 10.97
CA ARG A 398 3.17 30.67 9.66
C ARG A 398 3.12 29.67 8.50
N GLY A 399 3.08 28.37 8.79
CA GLY A 399 3.14 27.31 7.78
C GLY A 399 4.55 26.95 7.32
N LEU A 400 5.61 27.47 7.96
CA LEU A 400 6.98 27.08 7.64
C LEU A 400 7.34 25.76 8.34
N ASN A 401 8.07 24.88 7.66
CA ASN A 401 8.42 23.59 8.21
C ASN A 401 9.39 23.74 9.42
N VAL A 402 9.07 23.09 10.54
CA VAL A 402 9.86 23.02 11.78
C VAL A 402 10.76 21.80 11.76
N ALA A 403 10.24 20.68 11.23
CA ALA A 403 10.86 19.37 11.21
C ALA A 403 10.31 18.52 10.06
N GLN A 404 11.14 17.64 9.50
CA GLN A 404 10.77 16.76 8.39
C GLN A 404 11.46 15.40 8.51
N SER A 405 10.74 14.34 8.17
CA SER A 405 11.35 13.01 8.00
C SER A 405 12.04 12.86 6.64
N VAL A 406 11.46 13.46 5.60
CA VAL A 406 11.94 13.48 4.23
C VAL A 406 11.76 14.89 3.67
N GLU A 407 12.66 15.29 2.78
CA GLU A 407 12.70 16.61 2.17
C GLU A 407 11.43 16.91 1.33
N THR A 408 10.67 17.94 1.69
CA THR A 408 9.49 18.41 0.94
C THR A 408 9.86 19.25 -0.29
N SER A 409 8.95 19.37 -1.26
CA SER A 409 9.13 20.20 -2.46
C SER A 409 9.41 21.69 -2.15
N ASP A 410 8.83 22.17 -1.07
CA ASP A 410 8.74 23.56 -0.68
C ASP A 410 8.77 23.67 0.85
N TYR A 411 9.30 24.79 1.35
CA TYR A 411 9.53 24.99 2.78
C TYR A 411 8.30 25.59 3.48
N TRP A 412 7.59 26.44 2.74
CA TRP A 412 6.33 27.01 3.18
C TRP A 412 5.17 26.12 2.74
N GLN A 413 4.24 25.85 3.65
CA GLN A 413 3.03 25.06 3.44
C GLN A 413 1.79 25.85 3.88
N GLY A 414 1.95 27.13 4.18
CA GLY A 414 0.89 27.96 4.75
C GLY A 414 -0.21 28.27 3.75
N ASP A 415 0.00 28.12 2.45
CA ASP A 415 -1.02 28.24 1.40
C ASP A 415 -1.74 26.91 1.09
N GLU A 416 -1.24 25.80 1.62
CA GLU A 416 -1.78 24.46 1.39
C GLU A 416 -2.96 24.14 2.31
N GLY A 417 -3.93 23.36 1.79
CA GLY A 417 -5.13 22.94 2.54
C GLY A 417 -4.80 22.22 3.85
N LYS A 418 -3.73 21.41 3.84
CA LYS A 418 -3.22 20.67 5.00
C LYS A 418 -2.89 21.54 6.21
N TRP A 419 -2.47 22.79 5.99
CA TRP A 419 -2.22 23.77 7.05
C TRP A 419 -3.43 24.66 7.27
N GLN A 420 -4.07 25.14 6.21
CA GLN A 420 -5.22 26.05 6.28
C GLN A 420 -6.44 25.43 6.99
N ASN A 421 -6.83 24.21 6.62
CA ASN A 421 -8.00 23.51 7.16
C ASN A 421 -7.75 22.92 8.56
N THR A 422 -6.48 22.85 8.97
CA THR A 422 -6.06 22.25 10.24
C THR A 422 -5.78 23.33 11.30
N PHE A 423 -4.97 24.32 10.94
CA PHE A 423 -4.49 25.39 11.82
C PHE A 423 -4.93 26.78 11.37
N GLY A 424 -4.80 27.10 10.07
CA GLY A 424 -4.93 28.46 9.55
C GLY A 424 -6.32 29.07 9.73
N ASP A 425 -7.36 28.25 9.64
CA ASP A 425 -8.76 28.65 9.86
C ASP A 425 -9.17 28.67 11.34
N GLY A 426 -8.28 28.21 12.24
CA GLY A 426 -8.50 28.12 13.67
C GLY A 426 -9.47 27.01 14.11
N SER A 427 -9.88 26.11 13.21
CA SER A 427 -10.85 25.06 13.49
C SER A 427 -10.29 23.95 14.38
N GLY A 428 -9.00 23.62 14.22
CA GLY A 428 -8.39 22.47 14.89
C GLY A 428 -8.94 21.14 14.41
N ASN A 429 -9.51 21.12 13.20
CA ASN A 429 -9.98 19.90 12.59
C ASN A 429 -8.80 19.10 12.03
N MET A 430 -9.02 17.79 11.86
CA MET A 430 -8.14 16.97 11.05
C MET A 430 -8.50 17.17 9.58
N ASP A 431 -7.48 17.38 8.74
CA ASP A 431 -7.61 17.39 7.29
C ASP A 431 -7.11 16.07 6.72
N ILE A 432 -7.84 15.49 5.77
CA ILE A 432 -7.40 14.32 5.02
C ILE A 432 -7.38 14.71 3.55
N SER A 433 -6.26 14.51 2.85
CA SER A 433 -6.15 14.84 1.44
C SER A 433 -6.79 13.78 0.56
N GLU A 434 -7.09 14.15 -0.69
CA GLU A 434 -7.37 13.17 -1.73
C GLU A 434 -6.20 12.20 -1.92
N VAL A 435 -6.52 11.02 -2.47
CA VAL A 435 -5.50 10.04 -2.84
C VAL A 435 -4.80 10.49 -4.13
N GLU A 436 -3.48 10.54 -4.09
CA GLU A 436 -2.63 10.83 -5.25
C GLU A 436 -1.59 9.71 -5.45
N PHE A 437 -1.22 9.45 -6.71
CA PHE A 437 -0.11 8.55 -7.02
C PHE A 437 1.20 9.30 -6.83
N ASP A 438 2.08 8.77 -5.98
CA ASP A 438 3.41 9.34 -5.76
C ASP A 438 4.44 8.66 -6.65
N ASP A 439 4.94 9.39 -7.66
CA ASP A 439 5.97 8.92 -8.60
C ASP A 439 7.29 8.52 -7.91
N SER A 440 7.57 9.00 -6.69
CA SER A 440 8.80 8.66 -5.99
C SER A 440 8.74 7.30 -5.28
N THR A 441 7.56 6.97 -4.72
CA THR A 441 7.34 5.71 -4.00
C THR A 441 6.62 4.66 -4.82
N GLN A 442 6.05 5.03 -5.99
CA GLN A 442 5.27 4.15 -6.87
C GLN A 442 3.98 3.59 -6.24
N PHE A 443 3.49 4.23 -5.18
CA PHE A 443 2.26 3.84 -4.49
C PHE A 443 1.29 5.02 -4.38
N TYR A 444 0.01 4.69 -4.16
CA TYR A 444 -1.02 5.66 -3.84
C TYR A 444 -0.90 6.13 -2.39
N GLN A 445 -0.90 7.45 -2.20
CA GLN A 445 -0.79 8.07 -0.88
C GLN A 445 -1.94 9.05 -0.63
N SER A 446 -2.30 9.17 0.64
CA SER A 446 -3.16 10.25 1.15
C SER A 446 -2.47 10.84 2.38
N GLN A 447 -2.69 12.13 2.63
CA GLN A 447 -2.13 12.82 3.77
C GLN A 447 -3.19 12.99 4.86
N ALA A 448 -2.80 12.79 6.12
CA ALA A 448 -3.59 13.20 7.27
C ALA A 448 -2.86 14.30 8.04
N SER A 449 -3.53 15.43 8.26
CA SER A 449 -2.99 16.58 8.97
C SER A 449 -3.74 16.84 10.26
N LEU A 450 -2.99 17.06 11.34
CA LEU A 450 -3.52 17.24 12.69
C LEU A 450 -2.97 18.51 13.34
N PRO A 451 -3.79 19.24 14.13
CA PRO A 451 -3.32 20.39 14.86
C PRO A 451 -2.45 19.98 16.04
N ILE A 452 -1.40 20.74 16.32
CA ILE A 452 -0.57 20.57 17.52
C ILE A 452 -0.96 21.63 18.54
N TYR A 453 -1.22 21.20 19.77
CA TYR A 453 -1.54 22.07 20.90
C TYR A 453 -0.39 22.11 21.91
N ASP A 454 -0.11 23.29 22.47
CA ASP A 454 0.74 23.41 23.65
C ASP A 454 -0.03 22.84 24.87
N PRO A 455 0.45 21.76 25.50
CA PRO A 455 -0.25 21.13 26.61
C PRO A 455 -0.36 22.04 27.85
N ALA A 456 0.48 23.07 27.98
CA ALA A 456 0.45 24.01 29.10
C ALA A 456 -0.63 25.09 28.94
N THR A 457 -0.93 25.50 27.71
CA THR A 457 -1.85 26.63 27.44
C THR A 457 -3.14 26.21 26.75
N GLY A 458 -3.17 25.01 26.14
CA GLY A 458 -4.23 24.56 25.25
C GLY A 458 -4.29 25.33 23.93
N GLN A 459 -3.33 26.21 23.65
CA GLN A 459 -3.29 26.95 22.39
C GLN A 459 -2.72 26.09 21.29
N MET A 460 -3.30 26.21 20.10
CA MET A 460 -2.72 25.62 18.90
C MET A 460 -1.41 26.35 18.57
N ILE A 461 -0.36 25.60 18.25
CA ILE A 461 0.98 26.13 17.98
C ILE A 461 1.51 25.80 16.58
N GLY A 462 0.85 24.90 15.86
CA GLY A 462 1.21 24.50 14.50
C GLY A 462 0.36 23.31 14.04
N ALA A 463 0.79 22.67 12.95
CA ALA A 463 0.17 21.47 12.42
C ALA A 463 1.23 20.44 12.04
N ILE A 464 0.85 19.16 11.98
CA ILE A 464 1.67 18.06 11.48
C ILE A 464 0.93 17.35 10.38
N THR A 465 1.63 16.96 9.33
CA THR A 465 1.10 16.19 8.20
C THR A 465 1.82 14.86 8.11
N PHE A 466 1.06 13.81 7.90
CA PHE A 466 1.53 12.44 7.69
C PHE A 466 1.10 11.97 6.30
N GLY A 467 2.06 11.66 5.42
CA GLY A 467 1.79 10.91 4.21
C GLY A 467 1.66 9.42 4.52
N ILE A 468 0.57 8.81 4.06
CA ILE A 468 0.19 7.44 4.37
C ILE A 468 0.07 6.63 3.09
N ASN A 469 0.71 5.46 3.07
CA ASN A 469 0.54 4.49 1.99
C ASN A 469 -0.87 3.88 2.06
N VAL A 470 -1.73 4.27 1.13
CA VAL A 470 -3.14 3.84 1.08
C VAL A 470 -3.27 2.34 0.82
N GLN A 471 -2.31 1.73 0.13
CA GLN A 471 -2.33 0.27 -0.11
C GLN A 471 -2.16 -0.54 1.18
N ARG A 472 -1.51 0.03 2.21
CA ARG A 472 -1.37 -0.62 3.52
C ARG A 472 -2.56 -0.37 4.42
N LEU A 473 -3.40 0.60 4.06
CA LEU A 473 -4.64 0.93 4.76
C LEU A 473 -5.83 0.09 4.27
N LEU A 474 -5.79 -0.38 3.02
CA LEU A 474 -6.89 -1.04 2.31
C LEU A 474 -6.64 -2.49 1.93
#